data_AF-A0A674EEF2-F1
#
_entry.id   AF-A0A674EEF2-F1
#
_cell.length_a   1.000
_cell.length_b   1.000
_cell.length_c   1.000
_cell.angle_alpha   90.00
_cell.angle_beta   90.00
_cell.angle_gamma   90.00
#
_symmetry.space_group_name_H-M   'P 1'
#
loop_
_entity.id
_entity.type
_entity.pdbx_description
1 polymer ?
#
loop_
_entity_poly.entity_id
_entity_poly.type
_entity_poly.pdbx_seq_one_letter_code
_entity_poly.pdbx_strand_id
1 'polypeptide(L)'
;SITFQMAVSVGAGESGKSTIVKQMRILHVNGFNAEEKKQKIHDIKNNIKEAIETIVAAMNTLTPPVQLASQHNQYRIQYVLNLVNQKDFEFTSEFYENAKTLWQDEGVRACFERSNEYQLIDCAQYFLDKIDIVKRSDYTPTDQDLLRCRVLTSGIFETRFQVDKVNFHMFDVGGQRDERRKWIQCFNDVTAIIFVVASSSYNMVIREDNQTNRLQEALNLFKNIWNNRWLRTISVILFLNKQDLLAEKVLAGKSKIEEYFPEFARYTTPDDATPEPGEDPRVTRAKYFIRDEFLRISTASGDGRHYCYPHFTCAVDTENIRRVFNDCRDIIQRMHLRQYELL
;
A
#
# COMPACT_ATOMS: atom_id res chain seq x y z
N SER A 1 30.61 -18.26 7.32
CA SER A 1 29.72 -17.61 8.30
C SER A 1 28.49 -17.12 7.57
N ILE A 2 27.29 -17.52 7.98
CA ILE A 2 26.06 -17.13 7.28
C ILE A 2 25.65 -15.74 7.78
N THR A 3 25.79 -14.72 6.93
CA THR A 3 25.38 -13.35 7.24
C THR A 3 23.86 -13.25 7.22
N PHE A 4 23.27 -12.83 8.34
CA PHE A 4 21.85 -12.49 8.44
C PHE A 4 21.66 -10.99 8.30
N GLN A 5 20.78 -10.59 7.38
CA GLN A 5 20.34 -9.20 7.21
C GLN A 5 18.90 -9.09 7.73
N MET A 6 18.72 -8.29 8.78
CA MET A 6 17.41 -8.07 9.39
C MET A 6 16.82 -6.75 8.90
N ALA A 7 15.64 -6.83 8.28
CA ALA A 7 14.92 -5.68 7.76
C ALA A 7 13.51 -5.61 8.35
N VAL A 8 13.12 -4.45 8.88
CA VAL A 8 11.75 -4.24 9.36
C VAL A 8 11.02 -3.34 8.38
N SER A 9 9.91 -3.85 7.85
CA SER A 9 9.01 -3.06 7.02
C SER A 9 8.08 -2.26 7.93
N VAL A 10 8.26 -0.94 7.96
CA VAL A 10 7.46 -0.02 8.78
C VAL A 10 6.76 1.01 7.90
N GLY A 11 5.67 1.60 8.41
CA GLY A 11 4.86 2.54 7.65
C GLY A 11 3.41 2.54 8.12
N ALA A 12 2.65 3.57 7.74
CA ALA A 12 1.25 3.69 8.09
C ALA A 12 0.41 2.50 7.60
N GLY A 13 -0.81 2.35 8.13
CA GLY A 13 -1.77 1.35 7.64
C GLY A 13 -1.92 1.42 6.12
N GLU A 14 -2.05 0.26 5.47
CA GLU A 14 -2.26 0.15 4.01
C GLU A 14 -1.15 0.73 3.12
N SER A 15 0.05 0.99 3.64
CA SER A 15 1.14 1.50 2.81
C SER A 15 1.72 0.50 1.80
N GLY A 16 1.49 -0.80 2.02
CA GLY A 16 1.96 -1.89 1.14
C GLY A 16 3.00 -2.82 1.76
N LYS A 17 3.29 -2.70 3.06
CA LYS A 17 4.27 -3.55 3.79
C LYS A 17 4.06 -5.05 3.56
N SER A 18 2.85 -5.55 3.87
CA SER A 18 2.51 -6.96 3.67
C SER A 18 2.61 -7.38 2.21
N THR A 19 2.33 -6.48 1.26
CA THR A 19 2.49 -6.75 -0.17
C THR A 19 3.96 -6.94 -0.54
N ILE A 20 4.88 -6.13 0.00
CA ILE A 20 6.32 -6.34 -0.17
C ILE A 20 6.75 -7.71 0.38
N VAL A 21 6.20 -8.13 1.53
CA VAL A 21 6.49 -9.44 2.12
C VAL A 21 5.98 -10.58 1.24
N LYS A 22 4.78 -10.45 0.70
CA LYS A 22 4.24 -11.39 -0.30
C LYS A 22 5.14 -11.46 -1.54
N GLN A 23 5.71 -10.34 -2.00
CA GLN A 23 6.65 -10.35 -3.12
C GLN A 23 7.94 -11.11 -2.78
N MET A 24 8.50 -10.94 -1.59
CA MET A 24 9.68 -11.72 -1.17
C MET A 24 9.40 -13.22 -1.17
N ARG A 25 8.18 -13.63 -0.80
CA ARG A 25 7.76 -15.02 -0.89
C ARG A 25 7.69 -15.52 -2.33
N ILE A 26 7.10 -14.75 -3.24
CA ILE A 26 7.02 -15.08 -4.67
C ILE A 26 8.43 -15.21 -5.27
N LEU A 27 9.31 -14.25 -4.99
CA LEU A 27 10.63 -14.19 -5.58
C LEU A 27 11.61 -15.22 -5.00
N HIS A 28 11.49 -15.56 -3.72
CA HIS A 28 12.54 -16.27 -2.98
C HIS A 28 12.08 -17.43 -2.09
N VAL A 29 10.77 -17.69 -1.94
CA VAL A 29 10.21 -18.72 -1.04
C VAL A 29 9.13 -19.56 -1.74
N ASN A 30 9.32 -19.89 -3.02
CA ASN A 30 8.39 -20.69 -3.83
C ASN A 30 6.93 -20.18 -3.85
N GLY A 31 6.71 -18.89 -3.59
CA GLY A 31 5.40 -18.24 -3.63
C GLY A 31 4.39 -18.77 -2.61
N PHE A 32 3.17 -19.02 -3.10
CA PHE A 32 2.01 -19.47 -2.33
C PHE A 32 1.59 -20.86 -2.77
N ASN A 33 1.43 -21.76 -1.81
CA ASN A 33 1.00 -23.13 -2.10
C ASN A 33 -0.52 -23.20 -2.34
N ALA A 34 -1.01 -24.35 -2.82
CA ALA A 34 -2.43 -24.52 -3.17
C ALA A 34 -3.39 -24.34 -1.98
N GLU A 35 -2.97 -24.75 -0.77
CA GLU A 35 -3.78 -24.62 0.44
C GLU A 35 -3.90 -23.16 0.87
N GLU A 36 -2.80 -22.41 0.84
CA GLU A 36 -2.80 -20.96 1.09
C GLU A 36 -3.67 -20.21 0.07
N LYS A 37 -3.56 -20.58 -1.22
CA LYS A 37 -4.42 -20.02 -2.28
C LYS A 37 -5.89 -20.26 -1.99
N LYS A 38 -6.25 -21.47 -1.55
CA LYS A 38 -7.63 -21.83 -1.20
C LYS A 38 -8.15 -21.03 -0.01
N GLN A 39 -7.34 -20.86 1.04
CA GLN A 39 -7.71 -20.03 2.20
C GLN A 39 -7.93 -18.56 1.81
N LYS A 40 -7.16 -18.05 0.84
CA LYS A 40 -7.28 -16.67 0.36
C LYS A 40 -8.50 -16.40 -0.52
N ILE A 41 -9.19 -17.43 -1.02
CA ILE A 41 -10.44 -17.25 -1.78
C ILE A 41 -11.47 -16.50 -0.93
N HIS A 42 -11.61 -16.88 0.35
CA HIS A 42 -12.58 -16.23 1.24
C HIS A 42 -12.22 -14.75 1.48
N ASP A 43 -10.94 -14.44 1.70
CA ASP A 43 -10.46 -13.05 1.85
C ASP A 43 -10.75 -12.20 0.61
N ILE A 44 -10.53 -12.74 -0.59
CA ILE A 44 -10.82 -12.06 -1.86
C ILE A 44 -12.32 -11.79 -2.03
N LYS A 45 -13.16 -12.78 -1.71
CA LYS A 45 -14.62 -12.63 -1.74
C LYS A 45 -15.09 -11.57 -0.74
N ASN A 46 -14.51 -11.55 0.47
CA ASN A 46 -14.74 -10.49 1.46
C ASN A 46 -14.31 -9.12 0.96
N ASN A 47 -13.21 -9.00 0.22
CA ASN A 47 -12.81 -7.72 -0.38
C ASN A 47 -13.83 -7.21 -1.43
N ILE A 48 -14.46 -8.09 -2.22
CA ILE A 48 -15.56 -7.71 -3.13
C ILE A 48 -16.75 -7.18 -2.32
N LYS A 49 -17.15 -7.90 -1.28
CA LYS A 49 -18.26 -7.52 -0.39
C LYS A 49 -18.00 -6.17 0.28
N GLU A 50 -16.85 -6.02 0.95
CA GLU A 50 -16.45 -4.77 1.60
C GLU A 50 -16.44 -3.60 0.58
N ALA A 51 -15.89 -3.81 -0.61
CA ALA A 51 -15.81 -2.77 -1.64
C ALA A 51 -17.20 -2.28 -2.08
N ILE A 52 -18.09 -3.19 -2.49
CA ILE A 52 -19.41 -2.78 -2.99
C ILE A 52 -20.29 -2.21 -1.88
N GLU A 53 -20.25 -2.78 -0.67
CA GLU A 53 -20.99 -2.27 0.49
C GLU A 53 -20.54 -0.86 0.86
N THR A 54 -19.22 -0.62 0.88
CA THR A 54 -18.66 0.68 1.23
C THR A 54 -19.06 1.75 0.22
N ILE A 55 -18.96 1.46 -1.08
CA ILE A 55 -19.32 2.42 -2.15
C ILE A 55 -20.81 2.76 -2.08
N VAL A 56 -21.67 1.75 -1.95
CA VAL A 56 -23.13 1.93 -1.93
C VAL A 56 -23.58 2.67 -0.66
N ALA A 57 -23.00 2.34 0.50
CA ALA A 57 -23.28 3.05 1.74
C ALA A 57 -22.89 4.53 1.65
N ALA A 58 -21.76 4.83 0.98
CA ALA A 58 -21.26 6.19 0.83
C ALA A 58 -22.15 7.08 -0.07
N MET A 59 -22.92 6.50 -1.01
CA MET A 59 -23.75 7.27 -1.95
C MET A 59 -24.67 8.28 -1.25
N ASN A 60 -25.25 7.90 -0.10
CA ASN A 60 -26.16 8.75 0.68
C ASN A 60 -25.45 9.63 1.71
N THR A 61 -24.18 9.37 2.04
CA THR A 61 -23.43 10.12 3.05
C THR A 61 -22.53 11.20 2.45
N LEU A 62 -22.20 11.08 1.16
CA LEU A 62 -21.44 12.10 0.43
C LEU A 62 -22.21 13.43 0.41
N THR A 63 -21.47 14.54 0.35
CA THR A 63 -22.04 15.89 0.21
C THR A 63 -21.49 16.53 -1.06
N PRO A 64 -22.30 16.78 -2.11
CA PRO A 64 -23.69 16.35 -2.26
C PRO A 64 -23.81 14.80 -2.41
N PRO A 65 -24.96 14.20 -2.09
CA PRO A 65 -25.17 12.77 -2.25
C PRO A 65 -25.19 12.38 -3.73
N VAL A 66 -24.87 11.12 -4.02
CA VAL A 66 -24.85 10.56 -5.37
C VAL A 66 -26.07 9.64 -5.54
N GLN A 67 -26.81 9.83 -6.62
CA GLN A 67 -27.99 9.01 -6.94
C GLN A 67 -27.62 7.90 -7.92
N LEU A 68 -28.40 6.81 -7.93
CA LEU A 68 -28.30 5.79 -8.97
C LEU A 68 -28.60 6.39 -10.35
N ALA A 69 -27.88 5.92 -11.36
CA ALA A 69 -28.22 6.23 -12.75
C ALA A 69 -29.50 5.51 -13.18
N SER A 70 -29.70 4.26 -12.72
CA SER A 70 -30.93 3.49 -12.95
C SER A 70 -31.68 3.21 -11.66
N GLN A 71 -32.89 3.76 -11.53
CA GLN A 71 -33.77 3.51 -10.38
C GLN A 71 -34.18 2.04 -10.24
N HIS A 72 -34.07 1.24 -11.30
CA HIS A 72 -34.30 -0.22 -11.24
C HIS A 72 -33.29 -0.92 -10.34
N ASN A 73 -32.13 -0.32 -10.05
CA ASN A 73 -31.11 -0.87 -9.17
C ASN A 73 -31.37 -0.61 -7.69
N GLN A 74 -32.45 0.11 -7.32
CA GLN A 74 -32.72 0.49 -5.93
C GLN A 74 -32.87 -0.70 -4.99
N TYR A 75 -33.53 -1.78 -5.43
CA TYR A 75 -33.67 -2.99 -4.61
C TYR A 75 -32.32 -3.69 -4.39
N ARG A 76 -31.37 -3.55 -5.33
CA ARG A 76 -30.02 -4.12 -5.21
C ARG A 76 -29.20 -3.36 -4.16
N ILE A 77 -29.36 -2.04 -4.07
CA ILE A 77 -28.80 -1.24 -2.97
C ILE A 77 -29.31 -1.79 -1.63
N GLN A 78 -30.63 -1.96 -1.49
CA GLN A 78 -31.22 -2.46 -0.25
C GLN A 78 -30.73 -3.87 0.08
N TYR A 79 -30.64 -4.75 -0.93
CA TYR A 79 -30.06 -6.08 -0.79
C TYR A 79 -28.64 -6.00 -0.20
N VAL A 80 -27.73 -5.24 -0.83
CA VAL A 80 -26.33 -5.13 -0.39
C VAL A 80 -26.21 -4.53 1.02
N LEU A 81 -26.97 -3.47 1.32
CA LEU A 81 -26.93 -2.84 2.64
C LEU A 81 -27.46 -3.75 3.77
N ASN A 82 -28.40 -4.66 3.47
CA ASN A 82 -28.89 -5.62 4.45
C ASN A 82 -27.85 -6.72 4.79
N LEU A 83 -26.82 -6.92 3.96
CA LEU A 83 -25.77 -7.91 4.17
C LEU A 83 -24.65 -7.44 5.11
N VAL A 84 -24.57 -6.13 5.39
CA VAL A 84 -23.48 -5.53 6.16
C VAL A 84 -23.36 -6.14 7.57
N ASN A 85 -24.47 -6.56 8.16
CA ASN A 85 -24.52 -7.09 9.53
C ASN A 85 -24.53 -8.62 9.63
N GLN A 86 -24.43 -9.35 8.50
CA GLN A 86 -24.45 -10.82 8.52
C GLN A 86 -23.06 -11.38 8.82
N LYS A 87 -22.95 -12.10 9.95
CA LYS A 87 -21.68 -12.74 10.38
C LYS A 87 -21.30 -13.95 9.52
N ASP A 88 -22.29 -14.77 9.16
CA ASP A 88 -22.11 -15.98 8.36
C ASP A 88 -22.62 -15.73 6.94
N PHE A 89 -21.94 -14.82 6.23
CA PHE A 89 -22.34 -14.44 4.89
C PHE A 89 -21.96 -15.52 3.86
N GLU A 90 -22.96 -16.07 3.18
CA GLU A 90 -22.76 -16.98 2.05
C GLU A 90 -22.67 -16.21 0.73
N PHE A 91 -21.59 -16.45 0.00
CA PHE A 91 -21.36 -15.84 -1.31
C PHE A 91 -22.17 -16.54 -2.41
N THR A 92 -23.46 -16.21 -2.50
CA THR A 92 -24.40 -16.77 -3.48
C THR A 92 -24.24 -16.13 -4.86
N SER A 93 -24.77 -16.79 -5.90
CA SER A 93 -24.85 -16.22 -7.24
C SER A 93 -25.64 -14.90 -7.25
N GLU A 94 -26.70 -14.80 -6.44
CA GLU A 94 -27.50 -13.58 -6.31
C GLU A 94 -26.65 -12.39 -5.83
N PHE A 95 -25.77 -12.60 -4.85
CA PHE A 95 -24.86 -11.57 -4.38
C PHE A 95 -23.96 -11.06 -5.51
N TYR A 96 -23.32 -11.95 -6.26
CA TYR A 96 -22.41 -11.56 -7.35
C TYR A 96 -23.14 -10.83 -8.47
N GLU A 97 -24.36 -11.25 -8.83
CA GLU A 97 -25.16 -10.55 -9.85
C GLU A 97 -25.60 -9.16 -9.38
N ASN A 98 -26.00 -9.02 -8.11
CA ASN A 98 -26.33 -7.71 -7.52
C ASN A 98 -25.11 -6.78 -7.49
N ALA A 99 -23.97 -7.26 -6.99
CA ALA A 99 -22.75 -6.48 -6.89
C ALA A 99 -22.23 -6.06 -8.28
N LYS A 100 -22.25 -6.97 -9.26
CA LYS A 100 -21.85 -6.67 -10.64
C LYS A 100 -22.76 -5.65 -11.30
N THR A 101 -24.07 -5.81 -11.17
CA THR A 101 -25.04 -4.88 -11.78
C THR A 101 -24.91 -3.49 -11.18
N LEU A 102 -24.73 -3.39 -9.85
CA LEU A 102 -24.47 -2.13 -9.19
C LEU A 102 -23.15 -1.51 -9.63
N TRP A 103 -22.09 -2.31 -9.76
CA TRP A 103 -20.78 -1.81 -10.21
C TRP A 103 -20.82 -1.22 -11.63
N GLN A 104 -21.73 -1.67 -12.47
CA GLN A 104 -21.96 -1.14 -13.82
C GLN A 104 -22.88 0.09 -13.84
N ASP A 105 -23.50 0.47 -12.71
CA ASP A 105 -24.32 1.68 -12.62
C ASP A 105 -23.43 2.93 -12.57
N GLU A 106 -23.67 3.87 -13.48
CA GLU A 106 -22.88 5.11 -13.58
C GLU A 106 -22.92 5.96 -12.29
N GLY A 107 -24.01 5.89 -11.52
CA GLY A 107 -24.11 6.55 -10.21
C GLY A 107 -23.18 5.90 -9.17
N VAL A 108 -23.10 4.57 -9.17
CA VAL A 108 -22.17 3.82 -8.29
C VAL A 108 -20.72 4.09 -8.72
N ARG A 109 -20.43 4.11 -10.03
CA ARG A 109 -19.10 4.50 -10.55
C ARG A 109 -18.75 5.93 -10.16
N ALA A 110 -19.69 6.88 -10.26
CA ALA A 110 -19.47 8.27 -9.82
C ALA A 110 -19.19 8.37 -8.32
N CYS A 111 -19.83 7.55 -7.48
CA CYS A 111 -19.53 7.46 -6.05
C CYS A 111 -18.12 6.91 -5.81
N PHE A 112 -17.70 5.88 -6.56
CA PHE A 112 -16.35 5.32 -6.49
C PHE A 112 -15.26 6.33 -6.85
N GLU A 113 -15.48 7.18 -7.85
CA GLU A 113 -14.53 8.24 -8.22
C GLU A 113 -14.31 9.28 -7.10
N ARG A 114 -15.25 9.36 -6.15
CA ARG A 114 -15.19 10.19 -4.94
C ARG A 114 -14.72 9.42 -3.71
N SER A 115 -14.12 8.25 -3.89
CA SER A 115 -13.67 7.36 -2.80
C SER A 115 -12.62 7.94 -1.86
N ASN A 116 -12.01 9.09 -2.19
CA ASN A 116 -11.13 9.81 -1.26
C ASN A 116 -11.90 10.51 -0.13
N GLU A 117 -13.22 10.69 -0.26
CA GLU A 117 -14.11 11.29 0.74
C GLU A 117 -14.61 10.28 1.79
N TYR A 118 -14.28 9.00 1.63
CA TYR A 118 -14.61 7.92 2.57
C TYR A 118 -13.52 6.84 2.58
N GLN A 119 -13.70 5.76 3.36
CA GLN A 119 -12.65 4.77 3.59
C GLN A 119 -12.77 3.52 2.70
N LEU A 120 -12.46 3.64 1.41
CA LEU A 120 -12.46 2.52 0.47
C LEU A 120 -11.12 1.76 0.45
N ILE A 121 -11.18 0.46 0.12
CA ILE A 121 -9.99 -0.38 -0.06
C ILE A 121 -9.39 -0.17 -1.46
N ASP A 122 -8.06 -0.09 -1.58
CA ASP A 122 -7.43 0.20 -2.89
C ASP A 122 -7.68 -0.88 -3.96
N CYS A 123 -7.96 -2.12 -3.54
CA CYS A 123 -8.22 -3.22 -4.46
C CYS A 123 -9.67 -3.31 -4.93
N ALA A 124 -10.53 -2.34 -4.56
CA ALA A 124 -11.96 -2.33 -4.87
C ALA A 124 -12.21 -2.51 -6.38
N GLN A 125 -11.70 -1.61 -7.22
CA GLN A 125 -11.88 -1.69 -8.67
C GLN A 125 -11.35 -3.00 -9.24
N TYR A 126 -10.14 -3.41 -8.84
CA TYR A 126 -9.51 -4.64 -9.35
C TYR A 126 -10.38 -5.89 -9.15
N PHE A 127 -11.02 -6.04 -7.98
CA PHE A 127 -11.87 -7.19 -7.70
C PHE A 127 -13.30 -7.04 -8.20
N LEU A 128 -13.85 -5.81 -8.20
CA LEU A 128 -15.19 -5.55 -8.77
C LEU A 128 -15.21 -5.76 -10.29
N ASP A 129 -14.13 -5.39 -10.99
CA ASP A 129 -13.95 -5.67 -12.42
C ASP A 129 -13.80 -7.18 -12.72
N LYS A 130 -13.52 -8.00 -11.70
CA LYS A 130 -13.27 -9.45 -11.79
C LYS A 130 -14.35 -10.33 -11.16
N ILE A 131 -15.52 -9.78 -10.85
CA ILE A 131 -16.62 -10.54 -10.22
C ILE A 131 -16.93 -11.85 -10.97
N ASP A 132 -16.99 -11.81 -12.30
CA ASP A 132 -17.30 -13.00 -13.11
C ASP A 132 -16.25 -14.12 -13.01
N ILE A 133 -14.99 -13.76 -12.73
CA ILE A 133 -13.91 -14.73 -12.52
C ILE A 133 -14.00 -15.30 -11.11
N VAL A 134 -14.13 -14.44 -10.10
CA VAL A 134 -14.13 -14.81 -8.68
C VAL A 134 -15.37 -15.62 -8.28
N LYS A 135 -16.51 -15.42 -8.96
CA LYS A 135 -17.76 -16.14 -8.67
C LYS A 135 -17.75 -17.61 -9.10
N ARG A 136 -16.82 -18.03 -9.96
CA ARG A 136 -16.75 -19.40 -10.46
C ARG A 136 -16.41 -20.38 -9.32
N SER A 137 -17.01 -21.57 -9.37
CA SER A 137 -16.76 -22.63 -8.38
C SER A 137 -15.34 -23.20 -8.44
N ASP A 138 -14.70 -23.13 -9.61
CA ASP A 138 -13.33 -23.58 -9.87
C ASP A 138 -12.29 -22.45 -9.78
N TYR A 139 -12.67 -21.28 -9.27
CA TYR A 139 -11.76 -20.14 -9.12
C TYR A 139 -10.57 -20.49 -8.22
N THR A 140 -9.36 -20.29 -8.76
CA THR A 140 -8.11 -20.35 -8.02
C THR A 140 -7.39 -19.00 -8.14
N PRO A 141 -7.04 -18.33 -7.02
CA PRO A 141 -6.39 -17.03 -7.08
C PRO A 141 -5.04 -17.06 -7.80
N THR A 142 -4.85 -16.09 -8.69
CA THR A 142 -3.53 -15.81 -9.27
C THR A 142 -2.65 -15.11 -8.23
N ASP A 143 -1.33 -15.14 -8.42
CA ASP A 143 -0.42 -14.42 -7.51
C ASP A 143 -0.72 -12.92 -7.49
N GLN A 144 -1.21 -12.36 -8.61
CA GLN A 144 -1.68 -10.98 -8.67
C GLN A 144 -2.92 -10.74 -7.79
N ASP A 145 -3.86 -11.68 -7.74
CA ASP A 145 -5.01 -11.60 -6.84
C ASP A 145 -4.54 -11.63 -5.38
N LEU A 146 -3.55 -12.47 -5.05
CA LEU A 146 -3.00 -12.57 -3.70
C LEU A 146 -2.26 -11.28 -3.28
N LEU A 147 -1.54 -10.65 -4.20
CA LEU A 147 -0.85 -9.38 -3.97
C LEU A 147 -1.84 -8.23 -3.74
N ARG A 148 -2.94 -8.19 -4.49
CA ARG A 148 -4.01 -7.18 -4.38
C ARG A 148 -4.96 -7.45 -3.20
N CYS A 149 -5.08 -8.69 -2.76
CA CYS A 149 -5.93 -9.08 -1.63
C CYS A 149 -5.52 -8.34 -0.37
N ARG A 150 -6.48 -7.62 0.20
CA ARG A 150 -6.33 -6.86 1.44
C ARG A 150 -6.73 -7.73 2.62
N VAL A 151 -5.79 -7.88 3.54
CA VAL A 151 -6.02 -8.44 4.87
C VAL A 151 -5.39 -7.49 5.88
N LEU A 152 -6.12 -7.14 6.93
CA LEU A 152 -5.60 -6.28 7.99
C LEU A 152 -4.57 -7.04 8.82
N THR A 153 -3.32 -6.62 8.71
CA THR A 153 -2.21 -7.18 9.51
C THR A 153 -2.27 -6.64 10.93
N SER A 154 -2.53 -7.52 11.89
CA SER A 154 -2.42 -7.27 13.33
C SER A 154 -1.30 -8.14 13.90
N GLY A 155 -0.37 -7.53 14.63
CA GLY A 155 0.82 -8.18 15.15
C GLY A 155 2.06 -8.03 14.28
N ILE A 156 2.98 -8.98 14.45
CA ILE A 156 4.30 -9.05 13.82
C ILE A 156 4.37 -10.39 13.09
N PHE A 157 4.70 -10.37 11.80
CA PHE A 157 4.90 -11.56 11.00
C PHE A 157 6.33 -11.60 10.47
N GLU A 158 6.95 -12.78 10.50
CA GLU A 158 8.32 -12.98 10.06
C GLU A 158 8.37 -13.75 8.74
N THR A 159 9.27 -13.38 7.86
CA THR A 159 9.59 -14.16 6.65
C THR A 159 11.10 -14.25 6.51
N ARG A 160 11.58 -15.49 6.32
CA ARG A 160 13.00 -15.78 6.11
C ARG A 160 13.21 -16.33 4.72
N PHE A 161 14.22 -15.84 4.04
CA PHE A 161 14.55 -16.26 2.68
C PHE A 161 16.04 -16.09 2.42
N GLN A 162 16.55 -16.74 1.37
CA GLN A 162 17.96 -16.67 1.01
C GLN A 162 18.10 -16.17 -0.44
N VAL A 163 19.01 -15.23 -0.65
CA VAL A 163 19.37 -14.72 -1.99
C VAL A 163 20.89 -14.72 -2.09
N ASP A 164 21.43 -15.40 -3.11
CA ASP A 164 22.87 -15.51 -3.36
C ASP A 164 23.68 -15.87 -2.10
N LYS A 165 23.18 -16.85 -1.33
CA LYS A 165 23.75 -17.35 -0.06
C LYS A 165 23.72 -16.37 1.12
N VAL A 166 23.12 -15.19 0.96
CA VAL A 166 22.83 -14.24 2.05
C VAL A 166 21.44 -14.50 2.59
N ASN A 167 21.31 -14.63 3.90
CA ASN A 167 20.03 -14.84 4.55
C ASN A 167 19.38 -13.52 4.91
N PHE A 168 18.12 -13.37 4.53
CA PHE A 168 17.27 -12.24 4.89
C PHE A 168 16.21 -12.69 5.88
N HIS A 169 16.00 -11.85 6.89
CA HIS A 169 14.92 -12.01 7.86
C HIS A 169 14.13 -10.71 7.91
N MET A 170 12.94 -10.75 7.34
CA MET A 170 12.08 -9.59 7.20
C MET A 170 10.89 -9.66 8.15
N PHE A 171 10.58 -8.53 8.78
CA PHE A 171 9.45 -8.38 9.69
C PHE A 171 8.37 -7.50 9.04
N ASP A 172 7.14 -8.01 8.96
CA ASP A 172 5.93 -7.27 8.61
C ASP A 172 5.19 -6.91 9.90
N VAL A 173 5.15 -5.62 10.22
CA VAL A 173 4.49 -5.14 11.43
C VAL A 173 3.20 -4.37 11.09
N GLY A 174 2.16 -4.55 11.89
CA GLY A 174 0.92 -3.77 11.79
C GLY A 174 1.21 -2.26 11.77
N GLY A 175 0.66 -1.55 10.79
CA GLY A 175 0.95 -0.12 10.57
C GLY A 175 -0.02 0.87 11.22
N GLN A 176 -1.15 0.37 11.71
CA GLN A 176 -2.19 1.16 12.35
C GLN A 176 -1.70 1.70 13.70
N ARG A 177 -2.24 2.84 14.15
CA ARG A 177 -1.77 3.54 15.37
C ARG A 177 -1.64 2.60 16.58
N ASP A 178 -2.60 1.72 16.81
CA ASP A 178 -2.62 0.81 17.96
C ASP A 178 -1.55 -0.30 17.89
N GLU A 179 -1.08 -0.62 16.68
CA GLU A 179 -0.07 -1.65 16.45
C GLU A 179 1.36 -1.12 16.62
N ARG A 180 1.56 0.21 16.53
CA ARG A 180 2.90 0.82 16.52
C ARG A 180 3.70 0.63 17.80
N ARG A 181 3.03 0.41 18.93
CA ARG A 181 3.71 0.09 20.21
C ARG A 181 4.51 -1.21 20.15
N LYS A 182 4.13 -2.13 19.25
CA LYS A 182 4.80 -3.42 19.05
C LYS A 182 6.09 -3.29 18.23
N TRP A 183 6.29 -2.20 17.48
CA TRP A 183 7.44 -2.04 16.57
C TRP A 183 8.79 -2.11 17.28
N ILE A 184 8.86 -1.61 18.52
CA ILE A 184 10.10 -1.66 19.32
C ILE A 184 10.60 -3.09 19.53
N GLN A 185 9.71 -4.10 19.50
CA GLN A 185 10.06 -5.51 19.64
C GLN A 185 10.85 -6.04 18.44
N CYS A 186 10.73 -5.37 17.28
CA CYS A 186 11.41 -5.76 16.03
C CYS A 186 12.69 -4.98 15.78
N PHE A 187 12.99 -3.94 16.58
CA PHE A 187 14.12 -3.02 16.31
C PHE A 187 15.45 -3.45 16.91
N ASN A 188 15.51 -4.60 17.60
CA ASN A 188 16.78 -5.15 18.07
C ASN A 188 17.58 -5.73 16.91
N ASP A 189 18.84 -5.30 16.78
CA ASP A 189 19.84 -5.78 15.82
C ASP A 189 19.45 -5.67 14.32
N VAL A 190 18.53 -4.77 13.98
CA VAL A 190 18.13 -4.54 12.59
C VAL A 190 19.29 -3.97 11.77
N THR A 191 19.49 -4.49 10.56
CA THR A 191 20.52 -3.99 9.64
C THR A 191 20.04 -2.73 8.93
N ALA A 192 18.77 -2.70 8.51
CA ALA A 192 18.15 -1.56 7.85
C ALA A 192 16.64 -1.51 8.12
N ILE A 193 16.05 -0.34 7.95
CA ILE A 193 14.60 -0.15 8.00
C ILE A 193 14.09 0.02 6.57
N ILE A 194 13.04 -0.70 6.19
CA ILE A 194 12.30 -0.43 4.95
C ILE A 194 11.06 0.37 5.33
N PHE A 195 11.06 1.67 5.07
CA PHE A 195 9.92 2.54 5.35
C PHE A 195 9.03 2.64 4.12
N VAL A 196 7.79 2.16 4.19
CA VAL A 196 6.87 2.11 3.05
C VAL A 196 5.80 3.20 3.16
N VAL A 197 5.67 4.00 2.10
CA VAL A 197 4.74 5.13 1.96
C VAL A 197 3.72 4.83 0.87
N ALA A 198 2.43 5.07 1.11
CA ALA A 198 1.42 5.11 0.05
C ALA A 198 1.43 6.49 -0.62
N SER A 199 2.25 6.68 -1.66
CA SER A 199 2.40 8.00 -2.31
C SER A 199 1.10 8.48 -2.97
N SER A 200 0.27 7.56 -3.44
CA SER A 200 -1.04 7.89 -4.05
C SER A 200 -2.10 8.37 -3.05
N SER A 201 -1.87 8.27 -1.74
CA SER A 201 -2.86 8.61 -0.72
C SER A 201 -2.83 10.07 -0.26
N TYR A 202 -2.22 10.97 -1.04
CA TYR A 202 -2.08 12.40 -0.71
C TYR A 202 -3.41 13.14 -0.53
N ASN A 203 -4.52 12.64 -1.09
CA ASN A 203 -5.86 13.24 -1.02
C ASN A 203 -6.81 12.50 -0.06
N MET A 204 -6.29 11.60 0.79
CA MET A 204 -7.07 10.73 1.66
C MET A 204 -6.76 10.98 3.14
N VAL A 205 -7.68 10.61 4.01
CA VAL A 205 -7.50 10.62 5.48
C VAL A 205 -7.34 9.21 6.04
N ILE A 206 -6.67 9.06 7.18
CA ILE A 206 -6.47 7.76 7.84
C ILE A 206 -7.78 7.24 8.43
N ARG A 207 -7.90 5.92 8.56
CA ARG A 207 -9.12 5.26 9.11
C ARG A 207 -9.33 5.56 10.58
N GLU A 208 -8.24 5.76 11.33
CA GLU A 208 -8.25 5.85 12.78
C GLU A 208 -8.98 7.10 13.32
N ASP A 209 -8.94 8.23 12.60
CA ASP A 209 -9.62 9.46 13.01
C ASP A 209 -10.47 10.12 11.91
N ASN A 210 -10.43 9.62 10.67
CA ASN A 210 -11.09 10.21 9.50
C ASN A 210 -10.80 11.72 9.32
N GLN A 211 -9.64 12.19 9.78
CA GLN A 211 -9.28 13.61 9.75
C GLN A 211 -7.83 13.83 9.31
N THR A 212 -6.88 13.04 9.83
CA THR A 212 -5.47 13.22 9.52
C THR A 212 -5.16 12.74 8.10
N ASN A 213 -4.57 13.60 7.27
CA ASN A 213 -4.13 13.23 5.93
C ASN A 213 -3.14 12.05 5.96
N ARG A 214 -3.32 11.05 5.08
CA ARG A 214 -2.52 9.81 5.08
C ARG A 214 -1.04 10.06 4.76
N LEU A 215 -0.74 10.97 3.82
CA LEU A 215 0.65 11.30 3.48
C LEU A 215 1.30 12.12 4.60
N GLN A 216 0.56 13.03 5.23
CA GLN A 216 1.05 13.76 6.41
C GLN A 216 1.33 12.83 7.59
N GLU A 217 0.47 11.85 7.85
CA GLU A 217 0.71 10.81 8.87
C GLU A 217 1.99 10.03 8.57
N ALA A 218 2.24 9.69 7.30
CA ALA A 218 3.47 9.00 6.88
C ALA A 218 4.71 9.87 7.09
N LEU A 219 4.65 11.18 6.78
CA LEU A 219 5.74 12.14 7.05
C LEU A 219 6.03 12.26 8.55
N ASN A 220 5.00 12.40 9.37
CA ASN A 220 5.12 12.46 10.83
C ASN A 220 5.75 11.18 11.40
N LEU A 221 5.30 10.02 10.91
CA LEU A 221 5.82 8.72 11.30
C LEU A 221 7.28 8.54 10.88
N PHE A 222 7.63 8.94 9.66
CA PHE A 222 9.00 8.91 9.16
C PHE A 222 9.91 9.81 10.00
N LYS A 223 9.47 11.03 10.32
CA LYS A 223 10.20 11.95 11.21
C LYS A 223 10.46 11.34 12.59
N ASN A 224 9.48 10.62 13.14
CA ASN A 224 9.63 9.94 14.44
C ASN A 224 10.63 8.77 14.36
N ILE A 225 10.62 8.00 13.28
CA ILE A 225 11.57 6.90 13.06
C ILE A 225 12.98 7.44 12.82
N TRP A 226 13.13 8.44 11.95
CA TRP A 226 14.39 9.06 11.60
C TRP A 226 15.10 9.65 12.82
N ASN A 227 14.36 10.38 13.67
CA ASN A 227 14.93 11.02 14.86
C ASN A 227 14.91 10.12 16.11
N ASN A 228 14.58 8.84 15.97
CA ASN A 228 14.50 7.92 17.10
C ASN A 228 15.90 7.66 17.67
N ARG A 229 16.06 7.86 18.99
CA ARG A 229 17.36 7.67 19.68
C ARG A 229 17.94 6.26 19.54
N TRP A 230 17.09 5.24 19.39
CA TRP A 230 17.50 3.85 19.25
C TRP A 230 17.85 3.47 17.81
N LEU A 231 17.56 4.34 16.83
CA LEU A 231 17.74 4.07 15.40
C LEU A 231 18.77 5.00 14.73
N ARG A 232 19.55 5.76 15.51
CA ARG A 232 20.48 6.81 15.03
C ARG A 232 21.56 6.32 14.07
N THR A 233 21.89 5.03 14.09
CA THR A 233 22.89 4.41 13.19
C THR A 233 22.24 3.52 12.13
N ILE A 234 20.92 3.37 12.17
CA ILE A 234 20.19 2.49 11.27
C ILE A 234 19.71 3.32 10.09
N SER A 235 20.20 2.99 8.89
CA SER A 235 19.75 3.68 7.67
C SER A 235 18.37 3.20 7.25
N VAL A 236 17.67 4.08 6.53
CA VAL A 236 16.30 3.86 6.09
C VAL A 236 16.26 3.76 4.58
N ILE A 237 15.76 2.64 4.07
CA ILE A 237 15.38 2.47 2.68
C ILE A 237 13.92 2.91 2.56
N LEU A 238 13.68 3.99 1.83
CA LEU A 238 12.36 4.62 1.72
C LEU A 238 11.67 4.14 0.44
N PHE A 239 10.61 3.36 0.58
CA PHE A 239 9.76 2.94 -0.52
C PHE A 239 8.59 3.90 -0.70
N LEU A 240 8.66 4.70 -1.75
CA LEU A 240 7.57 5.54 -2.25
C LEU A 240 6.66 4.66 -3.10
N ASN A 241 5.76 3.94 -2.43
CA ASN A 241 4.94 2.89 -3.04
C ASN A 241 3.66 3.44 -3.69
N LYS A 242 3.00 2.58 -4.48
CA LYS A 242 1.76 2.86 -5.22
C LYS A 242 1.95 3.91 -6.33
N GLN A 243 3.08 3.83 -7.04
CA GLN A 243 3.39 4.72 -8.15
C GLN A 243 2.40 4.58 -9.31
N ASP A 244 1.84 3.38 -9.51
CA ASP A 244 0.75 3.11 -10.45
C ASP A 244 -0.49 3.98 -10.14
N LEU A 245 -0.96 3.92 -8.89
CA LEU A 245 -2.13 4.70 -8.45
C LEU A 245 -1.84 6.20 -8.36
N LEU A 246 -0.59 6.60 -8.07
CA LEU A 246 -0.19 8.00 -8.07
C LEU A 246 -0.27 8.56 -9.50
N ALA A 247 0.29 7.84 -10.48
CA ALA A 247 0.26 8.24 -11.87
C ALA A 247 -1.17 8.38 -12.39
N GLU A 248 -2.02 7.38 -12.16
CA GLU A 248 -3.44 7.41 -12.52
C GLU A 248 -4.14 8.65 -11.96
N LYS A 249 -3.97 8.91 -10.66
CA LYS A 249 -4.63 10.02 -9.97
C LYS A 249 -4.16 11.40 -10.43
N VAL A 250 -2.85 11.55 -10.65
CA VAL A 250 -2.25 12.80 -11.17
C VAL A 250 -2.73 13.08 -12.59
N LEU A 251 -2.75 12.05 -13.46
CA LEU A 251 -3.17 12.19 -14.85
C LEU A 251 -4.67 12.44 -15.00
N ALA A 252 -5.49 11.87 -14.11
CA ALA A 252 -6.93 12.12 -14.06
C ALA A 252 -7.26 13.59 -13.75
N GLY A 253 -6.38 14.30 -13.02
CA GLY A 253 -6.51 15.73 -12.75
C GLY A 253 -7.69 16.13 -11.85
N LYS A 254 -8.36 15.16 -11.22
CA LYS A 254 -9.55 15.38 -10.37
C LYS A 254 -9.22 15.85 -8.95
N SER A 255 -8.09 15.40 -8.39
CA SER A 255 -7.62 15.82 -7.06
C SER A 255 -6.19 16.33 -7.18
N LYS A 256 -6.01 17.64 -7.05
CA LYS A 256 -4.69 18.26 -7.27
C LYS A 256 -3.86 18.19 -5.99
N ILE A 257 -2.56 17.93 -6.11
CA ILE A 257 -1.68 17.78 -4.93
C ILE A 257 -1.63 19.10 -4.15
N GLU A 258 -1.61 20.24 -4.83
CA GLU A 258 -1.56 21.58 -4.24
C GLU A 258 -2.78 21.96 -3.38
N GLU A 259 -3.90 21.24 -3.50
CA GLU A 259 -5.07 21.42 -2.61
C GLU A 259 -4.82 20.84 -1.20
N TYR A 260 -3.89 19.89 -1.10
CA TYR A 260 -3.53 19.20 0.15
C TYR A 260 -2.14 19.60 0.65
N PHE A 261 -1.22 19.90 -0.27
CA PHE A 261 0.16 20.30 -0.04
C PHE A 261 0.48 21.55 -0.87
N PRO A 262 0.09 22.77 -0.40
CA PRO A 262 0.15 24.01 -1.18
C PRO A 262 1.53 24.36 -1.76
N GLU A 263 2.60 23.92 -1.11
CA GLU A 263 3.98 24.07 -1.56
C GLU A 263 4.25 23.40 -2.91
N PHE A 264 3.48 22.36 -3.28
CA PHE A 264 3.57 21.72 -4.59
C PHE A 264 3.32 22.70 -5.73
N ALA A 265 2.49 23.74 -5.55
CA ALA A 265 2.25 24.75 -6.58
C ALA A 265 3.54 25.46 -7.02
N ARG A 266 4.52 25.59 -6.11
CA ARG A 266 5.82 26.24 -6.35
C ARG A 266 6.96 25.25 -6.58
N TYR A 267 6.69 23.95 -6.45
CA TYR A 267 7.70 22.92 -6.63
C TYR A 267 8.11 22.78 -8.10
N THR A 268 9.40 22.66 -8.34
CA THR A 268 10.00 22.40 -9.65
C THR A 268 10.68 21.04 -9.62
N THR A 269 10.55 20.29 -10.71
CA THR A 269 11.24 19.00 -10.84
C THR A 269 12.74 19.24 -10.77
N PRO A 270 13.50 18.49 -9.96
CA PRO A 270 14.92 18.71 -9.80
C PRO A 270 15.68 18.23 -11.05
N ASP A 271 16.83 18.83 -11.32
CA ASP A 271 17.65 18.55 -12.50
C ASP A 271 18.23 17.11 -12.50
N ASP A 272 18.36 16.51 -11.31
CA ASP A 272 18.83 15.14 -11.11
C ASP A 272 17.70 14.11 -11.23
N ALA A 273 16.49 14.52 -11.61
CA ALA A 273 15.39 13.60 -11.82
C ALA A 273 15.66 12.64 -12.99
N THR A 274 15.43 11.36 -12.74
CA THR A 274 15.56 10.25 -13.69
C THR A 274 14.16 9.67 -13.96
N PRO A 275 13.34 10.31 -14.82
CA PRO A 275 12.03 9.79 -15.18
C PRO A 275 12.16 8.44 -15.91
N GLU A 276 11.16 7.57 -15.73
CA GLU A 276 11.07 6.33 -16.49
C GLU A 276 10.79 6.64 -17.98
N PRO A 277 11.25 5.81 -18.94
CA PRO A 277 10.95 6.02 -20.35
C PRO A 277 9.44 6.12 -20.62
N GLY A 278 9.01 7.24 -21.20
CA GLY A 278 7.59 7.49 -21.51
C GLY A 278 6.75 8.01 -20.33
N GLU A 279 7.37 8.31 -19.18
CA GLU A 279 6.67 8.91 -18.04
C GLU A 279 6.23 10.35 -18.34
N ASP A 280 4.98 10.68 -18.00
CA ASP A 280 4.45 12.04 -18.14
C ASP A 280 5.16 12.99 -17.14
N PRO A 281 5.63 14.17 -17.57
CA PRO A 281 6.31 15.13 -16.69
C PRO A 281 5.52 15.53 -15.44
N ARG A 282 4.18 15.50 -15.50
CA ARG A 282 3.30 15.76 -14.34
C ARG A 282 3.47 14.68 -13.27
N VAL A 283 3.60 13.42 -13.68
CA VAL A 283 3.82 12.27 -12.79
C VAL A 283 5.22 12.36 -12.19
N THR A 284 6.24 12.66 -13.00
CA THR A 284 7.61 12.87 -12.52
C THR A 284 7.65 13.97 -11.46
N ARG A 285 7.06 15.14 -11.74
CA ARG A 285 6.99 16.25 -10.78
C ARG A 285 6.30 15.84 -9.48
N ALA A 286 5.17 15.13 -9.57
CA ALA A 286 4.42 14.68 -8.41
C ALA A 286 5.20 13.68 -7.53
N LYS A 287 5.79 12.63 -8.12
CA LYS A 287 6.51 11.62 -7.34
C LYS A 287 7.78 12.19 -6.70
N TYR A 288 8.49 13.08 -7.40
CA TYR A 288 9.69 13.73 -6.88
C TYR A 288 9.37 14.75 -5.78
N PHE A 289 8.26 15.48 -5.88
CA PHE A 289 7.78 16.31 -4.77
C PHE A 289 7.60 15.49 -3.49
N ILE A 290 6.88 14.38 -3.59
CA ILE A 290 6.65 13.50 -2.43
C ILE A 290 7.99 12.96 -1.91
N ARG A 291 8.91 12.52 -2.79
CA ARG A 291 10.26 12.11 -2.39
C ARG A 291 10.95 13.19 -1.55
N ASP A 292 10.91 14.43 -2.02
CA ASP A 292 11.65 15.53 -1.42
C ASP A 292 11.04 15.98 -0.08
N GLU A 293 9.75 15.79 0.15
CA GLU A 293 9.13 15.97 1.48
C GLU A 293 9.78 15.05 2.53
N PHE A 294 10.05 13.79 2.19
CA PHE A 294 10.75 12.87 3.09
C PHE A 294 12.25 13.16 3.18
N LEU A 295 12.89 13.50 2.06
CA LEU A 295 14.31 13.83 2.06
C LEU A 295 14.61 15.06 2.90
N ARG A 296 13.74 16.08 2.87
CA ARG A 296 13.84 17.26 3.74
C ARG A 296 13.89 16.89 5.22
N ILE A 297 13.13 15.88 5.64
CA ILE A 297 13.20 15.37 7.02
C ILE A 297 14.55 14.72 7.28
N SER A 298 15.03 13.87 6.37
CA SER A 298 16.28 13.14 6.55
C SER A 298 17.53 14.03 6.55
N THR A 299 17.52 15.13 5.79
CA THR A 299 18.66 16.05 5.68
C THR A 299 18.65 17.15 6.74
N ALA A 300 17.57 17.33 7.49
CA ALA A 300 17.45 18.40 8.49
C ALA A 300 18.27 18.19 9.76
N SER A 301 18.57 16.92 10.12
CA SER A 301 19.17 16.56 11.41
C SER A 301 20.35 15.59 11.32
N GLY A 302 20.90 15.35 10.12
CA GLY A 302 21.92 14.33 9.90
C GLY A 302 23.27 14.66 10.51
N ASP A 303 23.73 13.83 11.45
CA ASP A 303 25.12 13.79 11.95
C ASP A 303 26.03 12.88 11.09
N GLY A 304 25.53 12.43 9.94
CA GLY A 304 26.23 11.57 8.97
C GLY A 304 26.29 10.09 9.36
N ARG A 305 25.63 9.66 10.45
CA ARG A 305 25.71 8.27 10.96
C ARG A 305 24.78 7.30 10.26
N HIS A 306 23.73 7.77 9.61
CA HIS A 306 22.80 6.96 8.84
C HIS A 306 22.23 7.74 7.64
N TYR A 307 21.71 7.02 6.66
CA TYR A 307 21.32 7.58 5.36
C TYR A 307 19.88 7.19 5.00
N CYS A 308 19.26 7.99 4.12
CA CYS A 308 17.97 7.68 3.53
C CYS A 308 18.17 7.30 2.06
N TYR A 309 17.65 6.14 1.64
CA TYR A 309 17.75 5.63 0.27
C TYR A 309 16.35 5.55 -0.36
N PRO A 310 15.92 6.58 -1.10
CA PRO A 310 14.59 6.61 -1.71
C PRO A 310 14.50 5.74 -2.96
N HIS A 311 13.43 4.95 -3.06
CA HIS A 311 13.06 4.18 -4.24
C HIS A 311 11.58 4.39 -4.57
N PHE A 312 11.27 4.58 -5.85
CA PHE A 312 9.91 4.58 -6.37
C PHE A 312 9.46 3.13 -6.59
N THR A 313 8.37 2.72 -5.96
CA THR A 313 7.96 1.30 -5.97
C THR A 313 6.50 1.09 -6.35
N CYS A 314 6.24 -0.05 -6.98
CA CYS A 314 4.91 -0.59 -7.18
C CYS A 314 4.88 -2.00 -6.58
N ALA A 315 4.42 -2.11 -5.33
CA ALA A 315 4.45 -3.38 -4.58
C ALA A 315 3.68 -4.52 -5.23
N VAL A 316 2.75 -4.22 -6.14
CA VAL A 316 1.96 -5.20 -6.90
C VAL A 316 2.56 -5.54 -8.26
N ASP A 317 3.70 -4.95 -8.61
CA ASP A 317 4.53 -5.29 -9.77
C ASP A 317 5.75 -6.08 -9.29
N THR A 318 5.76 -7.38 -9.57
CA THR A 318 6.83 -8.28 -9.15
C THR A 318 8.18 -7.93 -9.76
N GLU A 319 8.21 -7.39 -10.99
CA GLU A 319 9.48 -7.06 -11.65
C GLU A 319 10.04 -5.74 -11.14
N ASN A 320 9.19 -4.75 -10.83
CA ASN A 320 9.61 -3.55 -10.13
C ASN A 320 10.24 -3.89 -8.77
N ILE A 321 9.58 -4.74 -7.97
CA ILE A 321 10.11 -5.12 -6.65
C ILE A 321 11.39 -5.97 -6.77
N ARG A 322 11.52 -6.84 -7.78
CA ARG A 322 12.76 -7.57 -8.04
C ARG A 322 13.93 -6.61 -8.25
N ARG A 323 13.78 -5.59 -9.12
CA ARG A 323 14.82 -4.59 -9.40
C ARG A 323 15.17 -3.78 -8.16
N VAL A 324 14.16 -3.21 -7.50
CA VAL A 324 14.37 -2.38 -6.30
C VAL A 324 15.02 -3.18 -5.17
N PHE A 325 14.62 -4.45 -4.97
CA PHE A 325 15.23 -5.29 -3.94
C PHE A 325 16.69 -5.63 -4.23
N ASN A 326 17.07 -5.82 -5.49
CA ASN A 326 18.46 -5.99 -5.87
C ASN A 326 19.30 -4.75 -5.54
N ASP A 327 18.78 -3.55 -5.80
CA ASP A 327 19.46 -2.30 -5.41
C ASP A 327 19.59 -2.20 -3.87
N CYS A 328 18.53 -2.55 -3.15
CA CYS A 328 18.51 -2.58 -1.69
C CYS A 328 19.53 -3.57 -1.12
N ARG A 329 19.70 -4.74 -1.74
CA ARG A 329 20.68 -5.74 -1.31
C ARG A 329 22.09 -5.15 -1.32
N ASP A 330 22.48 -4.45 -2.37
CA ASP A 330 23.81 -3.86 -2.48
C ASP A 330 24.03 -2.78 -1.41
N ILE A 331 22.99 -2.00 -1.10
CA ILE A 331 22.99 -1.03 0.00
C ILE A 331 23.16 -1.75 1.36
N ILE A 332 22.35 -2.76 1.65
CA ILE A 332 22.36 -3.47 2.93
C ILE A 332 23.68 -4.23 3.11
N GLN A 333 24.25 -4.81 2.05
CA GLN A 333 25.58 -5.43 2.09
C GLN A 333 26.66 -4.41 2.45
N ARG A 334 26.69 -3.23 1.82
CA ARG A 334 27.64 -2.17 2.16
C ARG A 334 27.46 -1.67 3.59
N MET A 335 26.22 -1.53 4.05
CA MET A 335 25.92 -1.14 5.43
C MET A 335 26.42 -2.18 6.44
N HIS A 336 26.14 -3.46 6.17
CA HIS A 336 26.59 -4.56 7.03
C HIS A 336 28.12 -4.59 7.12
N LEU A 337 28.84 -4.49 5.99
CA LEU A 337 30.30 -4.47 6.00
C LEU A 337 30.87 -3.26 6.76
N ARG A 338 30.27 -2.06 6.63
CA ARG A 338 30.66 -0.88 7.42
C ARG A 338 30.46 -1.07 8.91
N GLN A 339 29.37 -1.71 9.32
CA GLN A 339 29.06 -1.96 10.74
C GLN A 339 30.11 -2.84 11.43
N TYR A 340 30.78 -3.72 10.68
CA TYR A 340 31.84 -4.60 11.17
C TYR A 340 33.26 -4.12 10.84
N GLU A 341 33.44 -2.85 10.44
CA GLU A 341 34.76 -2.27 10.08
C GLU A 341 35.50 -3.05 8.97
N LEU A 342 34.76 -3.71 8.08
CA LEU A 342 35.31 -4.47 6.95
C LEU A 342 35.44 -3.63 5.66
N LEU A 343 35.14 -2.33 5.73
CA LEU A 343 35.16 -1.35 4.63
C LEU A 343 35.92 -0.09 4.99
#